data_AF-A0A9P5Q905-F1
#
_entry.id   AF-A0A9P5Q905-F1
#
_cell.length_a   1.000
_cell.length_b   1.000
_cell.length_c   1.000
_cell.angle_alpha   90.00
_cell.angle_beta   90.00
_cell.angle_gamma   90.00
#
_symmetry.space_group_name_H-M   'P 1'
#
loop_
_entity.id
_entity.type
_entity.pdbx_description
1 polymer ?
#
loop_
_entity_poly.entity_id
_entity_poly.type
_entity_poly.pdbx_seq_one_letter_code
_entity_poly.pdbx_strand_id
1 'polypeptide(L)'
;MSFARQALQVGLSSRIRLSPTLASAAIRSAVAQRRLLHSTRCAHASLPKDDTEHYTESLHSDMKLLHGRYQETPLYADLNSKEYVQKFKSGERALDKAVHLFFLTEIMRGMWIVIENFFRPPYTIMYPFEKGPLSPRFRGEHALRRYPSGEERCIACKLCEAICPAQAITIESEPRLDGSRRTTKYDIDMTKCIYCGFCQEACPVDAIVETQNQEFSTETREELLYNKEKLLANGDRAEAEIAANLHADHVYR
;
A
#
# COMPACT_ATOMS: atom_id res chain seq x y z
N MET A 1 -38.48 56.93 29.16
CA MET A 1 -37.72 58.08 29.71
C MET A 1 -36.26 57.83 29.36
N SER A 2 -35.73 58.39 28.27
CA SER A 2 -35.02 59.69 28.21
C SER A 2 -33.86 59.71 29.23
N PHE A 3 -32.57 59.87 28.92
CA PHE A 3 -31.81 60.75 28.02
C PHE A 3 -30.41 60.09 27.83
N ALA A 4 -29.76 60.02 26.66
CA ALA A 4 -29.11 61.05 25.82
C ALA A 4 -27.77 61.65 26.36
N ARG A 5 -26.69 61.39 25.58
CA ARG A 5 -25.56 62.29 25.17
C ARG A 5 -24.53 62.71 26.26
N GLN A 6 -23.23 62.96 26.04
CA GLN A 6 -22.36 63.46 24.92
C GLN A 6 -20.89 63.02 25.24
N ALA A 7 -20.03 62.56 24.31
CA ALA A 7 -19.29 63.24 23.23
C ALA A 7 -17.98 63.92 23.65
N LEU A 8 -16.85 63.51 23.04
CA LEU A 8 -15.83 64.41 22.49
C LEU A 8 -14.92 63.68 21.47
N GLN A 9 -14.92 64.20 20.25
CA GLN A 9 -14.12 63.85 19.07
C GLN A 9 -12.85 64.71 19.04
N VAL A 10 -11.76 64.19 18.46
CA VAL A 10 -10.91 64.81 17.40
C VAL A 10 -10.10 63.64 16.79
N GLY A 11 -9.89 63.39 15.50
CA GLY A 11 -10.09 64.13 14.24
C GLY A 11 -8.83 63.99 13.37
N LEU A 12 -9.03 63.73 12.06
CA LEU A 12 -8.08 63.73 10.90
C LEU A 12 -7.27 62.42 10.66
N SER A 13 -7.54 61.60 9.62
CA SER A 13 -7.46 61.80 8.14
C SER A 13 -6.01 62.06 7.67
N SER A 14 -5.40 61.29 6.76
CA SER A 14 -5.84 61.12 5.36
C SER A 14 -5.20 59.93 4.62
N ARG A 15 -5.97 59.34 3.71
CA ARG A 15 -5.56 58.39 2.66
C ARG A 15 -4.68 59.07 1.60
N ILE A 16 -3.68 58.36 1.06
CA ILE A 16 -3.17 58.56 -0.31
C ILE A 16 -2.94 57.18 -0.97
N ARG A 17 -3.55 57.01 -2.15
CA ARG A 17 -3.37 55.89 -3.10
C ARG A 17 -2.08 56.07 -3.89
N LEU A 18 -1.50 54.99 -4.43
CA LEU A 18 -1.14 54.84 -5.86
C LEU A 18 -0.40 53.50 -6.08
N SER A 19 -0.85 52.75 -7.10
CA SER A 19 -0.11 51.71 -7.83
C SER A 19 0.31 52.30 -9.20
N PRO A 20 0.90 51.55 -10.14
CA PRO A 20 2.02 50.59 -10.11
C PRO A 20 3.12 50.99 -11.15
N THR A 21 4.37 50.54 -11.02
CA THR A 21 5.22 50.27 -12.21
C THR A 21 6.41 49.37 -11.88
N LEU A 22 6.68 48.49 -12.84
CA LEU A 22 7.82 47.60 -13.04
C LEU A 22 9.17 48.12 -12.53
N ALA A 23 9.87 47.30 -11.75
CA ALA A 23 11.24 46.84 -12.02
C ALA A 23 11.83 46.19 -10.74
N SER A 24 12.65 45.17 -10.96
CA SER A 24 13.45 44.43 -9.96
C SER A 24 12.78 43.23 -9.28
N ALA A 25 12.20 42.36 -10.10
CA ALA A 25 12.26 40.93 -9.87
C ALA A 25 13.68 40.42 -10.20
N ALA A 26 14.48 40.11 -9.20
CA ALA A 26 15.59 39.15 -9.29
C ALA A 26 16.07 38.85 -7.86
N ILE A 27 16.40 37.58 -7.60
CA ILE A 27 16.90 37.04 -6.32
C ILE A 27 15.78 36.70 -5.32
N ARG A 28 15.02 35.62 -5.62
CA ARG A 28 14.52 34.60 -4.65
C ARG A 28 13.48 33.70 -5.34
N SER A 29 13.91 32.78 -6.21
CA SER A 29 13.09 31.64 -6.63
C SER A 29 13.90 30.60 -7.42
N ALA A 30 14.42 29.58 -6.74
CA ALA A 30 15.00 28.41 -7.40
C ALA A 30 14.44 27.07 -6.87
N VAL A 31 13.48 27.07 -5.94
CA VAL A 31 13.00 25.81 -5.31
C VAL A 31 11.48 25.58 -5.45
N ALA A 32 10.70 26.52 -6.01
CA ALA A 32 9.23 26.45 -5.93
C ALA A 32 8.46 26.48 -7.28
N GLN A 33 9.09 26.30 -8.44
CA GLN A 33 8.41 26.47 -9.75
C GLN A 33 8.68 25.36 -10.77
N ARG A 34 8.68 24.08 -10.35
CA ARG A 34 8.63 22.95 -11.31
C ARG A 34 7.42 22.03 -11.17
N ARG A 35 6.36 22.52 -10.53
CA ARG A 35 5.00 21.97 -10.65
C ARG A 35 4.15 23.00 -11.38
N LEU A 36 3.33 22.52 -12.32
CA LEU A 36 2.28 23.24 -13.05
C LEU A 36 2.67 23.93 -14.37
N LEU A 37 3.03 23.15 -15.40
CA LEU A 37 2.63 23.43 -16.78
C LEU A 37 2.54 22.11 -17.57
N HIS A 38 1.37 21.47 -17.54
CA HIS A 38 0.75 20.87 -18.72
C HIS A 38 -0.67 20.42 -18.38
N SER A 39 -1.63 21.33 -18.55
CA SER A 39 -3.01 20.98 -18.86
C SER A 39 -3.27 21.38 -20.31
N THR A 40 -4.16 20.61 -20.95
CA THR A 40 -4.75 20.79 -22.28
C THR A 40 -3.94 20.29 -23.49
N ARG A 41 -4.13 19.01 -23.81
CA ARG A 41 -4.89 18.57 -25.00
C ARG A 41 -5.36 17.13 -24.81
N CYS A 42 -6.68 16.98 -24.68
CA CYS A 42 -7.38 15.73 -24.88
C CYS A 42 -7.20 15.33 -26.35
N ALA A 43 -6.20 14.50 -26.63
CA ALA A 43 -6.18 13.67 -27.81
C ALA A 43 -6.70 12.30 -27.37
N HIS A 44 -7.66 11.77 -28.11
CA HIS A 44 -8.11 10.38 -28.00
C HIS A 44 -6.89 9.45 -28.03
N ALA A 45 -6.46 8.97 -26.87
CA ALA A 45 -5.56 7.83 -26.77
C ALA A 45 -6.43 6.58 -26.87
N SER A 46 -6.68 6.15 -28.10
CA SER A 46 -7.07 4.76 -28.36
C SER A 46 -6.02 3.88 -27.69
N LEU A 47 -6.42 3.18 -26.63
CA LEU A 47 -5.59 2.21 -25.92
C LEU A 47 -4.99 1.22 -26.94
N PRO A 48 -3.66 1.12 -27.05
CA PRO A 48 -3.07 0.02 -27.81
C PRO A 48 -3.45 -1.28 -27.10
N LYS A 49 -4.08 -2.18 -27.86
CA LYS A 49 -4.24 -3.58 -27.50
C LYS A 49 -2.84 -4.20 -27.40
N ASP A 50 -2.65 -5.02 -26.38
CA ASP A 50 -1.56 -5.99 -26.23
C ASP A 50 -0.12 -5.46 -26.36
N ASP A 51 0.39 -4.83 -25.30
CA ASP A 51 1.83 -4.58 -25.12
C ASP A 51 2.38 -5.21 -23.82
N THR A 52 1.74 -6.26 -23.30
CA THR A 52 2.31 -7.09 -22.22
C THR A 52 3.49 -7.96 -22.68
N GLU A 53 3.78 -7.99 -23.99
CA GLU A 53 4.86 -8.81 -24.56
C GLU A 53 6.19 -8.03 -24.70
N HIS A 54 6.18 -6.70 -24.80
CA HIS A 54 7.43 -5.96 -25.08
C HIS A 54 8.25 -5.53 -23.85
N TYR A 55 7.66 -5.45 -22.65
CA TYR A 55 8.42 -5.26 -21.41
C TYR A 55 8.89 -6.58 -20.79
N THR A 56 8.24 -7.68 -21.12
CA THR A 56 8.68 -9.02 -20.68
C THR A 56 9.86 -9.52 -21.52
N GLU A 57 9.97 -9.13 -22.80
CA GLU A 57 11.14 -9.47 -23.62
C GLU A 57 12.43 -8.76 -23.21
N SER A 58 12.39 -7.48 -22.85
CA SER A 58 13.60 -6.74 -22.43
C SER A 58 14.09 -7.16 -21.04
N LEU A 59 13.18 -7.49 -20.13
CA LEU A 59 13.54 -8.09 -18.85
C LEU A 59 13.99 -9.55 -18.99
N HIS A 60 13.42 -10.35 -19.89
CA HIS A 60 13.92 -11.72 -20.16
C HIS A 60 15.26 -11.74 -20.93
N SER A 61 15.54 -10.77 -21.80
CA SER A 61 16.84 -10.69 -22.50
C SER A 61 17.96 -10.26 -21.56
N ASP A 62 17.68 -9.36 -20.62
CA ASP A 62 18.67 -8.86 -19.67
C ASP A 62 18.85 -9.82 -18.48
N MET A 63 17.81 -10.58 -18.10
CA MET A 63 17.98 -11.72 -17.18
C MET A 63 18.74 -12.87 -17.83
N LYS A 64 18.67 -13.07 -19.17
CA LYS A 64 19.48 -14.10 -19.86
C LYS A 64 20.98 -13.77 -19.86
N LEU A 65 21.35 -12.49 -19.83
CA LEU A 65 22.76 -12.08 -19.67
C LEU A 65 23.30 -12.31 -18.24
N LEU A 66 22.42 -12.33 -17.23
CA LEU A 66 22.79 -12.63 -15.84
C LEU A 66 22.61 -14.12 -15.48
N HIS A 67 21.69 -14.84 -16.13
CA HIS A 67 21.49 -16.29 -15.99
C HIS A 67 22.47 -17.13 -16.82
N GLY A 68 23.31 -16.52 -17.65
CA GLY A 68 24.42 -17.21 -18.33
C GLY A 68 25.55 -17.68 -17.41
N ARG A 69 25.46 -17.46 -16.08
CA ARG A 69 26.51 -17.87 -15.14
C ARG A 69 26.01 -18.35 -13.77
N TYR A 70 24.76 -18.77 -13.66
CA TYR A 70 24.26 -19.50 -12.49
C TYR A 70 23.36 -20.65 -12.97
N GLN A 71 24.00 -21.74 -13.40
CA GLN A 71 23.34 -23.03 -13.52
C GLN A 71 22.95 -23.49 -12.11
N GLU A 72 21.66 -23.69 -11.91
CA GLU A 72 21.08 -24.43 -10.79
C GLU A 72 21.79 -25.79 -10.70
N THR A 73 22.62 -26.00 -9.68
CA THR A 73 23.01 -27.36 -9.32
C THR A 73 21.88 -27.94 -8.48
N PRO A 74 21.21 -29.03 -8.92
CA PRO A 74 20.12 -29.61 -8.15
C PRO A 74 20.66 -30.07 -6.79
N LEU A 75 19.93 -29.72 -5.74
CA LEU A 75 20.13 -30.28 -4.41
C LEU A 75 19.76 -31.77 -4.48
N TYR A 76 20.78 -32.62 -4.60
CA TYR A 76 20.70 -34.09 -4.72
C TYR A 76 20.39 -34.63 -6.14
N ALA A 77 21.35 -34.49 -7.07
CA ALA A 77 21.35 -35.25 -8.32
C ALA A 77 22.76 -35.75 -8.70
N ASP A 78 22.81 -37.06 -8.99
CA ASP A 78 23.86 -37.81 -9.68
C ASP A 78 25.25 -37.95 -9.05
N LEU A 79 25.37 -38.94 -8.15
CA LEU A 79 26.64 -39.55 -7.70
C LEU A 79 27.42 -40.28 -8.82
N ASN A 80 26.97 -40.22 -10.09
CA ASN A 80 27.56 -40.95 -11.21
C ASN A 80 27.62 -40.15 -12.53
N SER A 81 27.52 -38.82 -12.47
CA SER A 81 27.82 -38.00 -13.64
C SER A 81 29.35 -37.89 -13.81
N LYS A 82 29.86 -38.38 -14.96
CA LYS A 82 31.29 -38.28 -15.33
C LYS A 82 31.83 -36.84 -15.27
N GLU A 83 30.94 -35.85 -15.32
CA GLU A 83 31.23 -34.42 -15.21
C GLU A 83 31.70 -34.00 -13.81
N TYR A 84 31.08 -34.51 -12.73
CA TYR A 84 31.59 -34.28 -11.37
C TYR A 84 32.92 -35.00 -11.12
N VAL A 85 33.12 -36.20 -11.69
CA VAL A 85 34.37 -36.96 -11.56
C VAL A 85 35.54 -36.31 -12.30
N GLN A 86 35.30 -35.70 -13.47
CA GLN A 86 36.34 -34.96 -14.19
C GLN A 86 36.76 -33.65 -13.51
N LYS A 87 35.85 -32.98 -12.80
CA LYS A 87 36.15 -31.78 -11.98
C LYS A 87 37.20 -32.04 -10.88
N PHE A 88 37.27 -33.28 -10.37
CA PHE A 88 38.32 -33.69 -9.42
C PHE A 88 39.59 -34.23 -10.11
N LYS A 89 39.49 -34.69 -11.36
CA LYS A 89 40.61 -35.24 -12.14
C LYS A 89 41.52 -34.15 -12.72
N SER A 90 40.98 -32.97 -12.97
CA SER A 90 41.70 -31.73 -13.28
C SER A 90 41.77 -30.77 -12.07
N GLY A 91 41.83 -31.32 -10.86
CA GLY A 91 41.83 -30.52 -9.63
C GLY A 91 43.11 -29.69 -9.47
N GLU A 92 42.97 -28.54 -8.80
CA GLU A 92 44.08 -27.71 -8.31
C GLU A 92 45.16 -28.58 -7.64
N ARG A 93 46.43 -28.19 -7.83
CA ARG A 93 47.55 -28.96 -7.29
C ARG A 93 47.37 -29.05 -5.77
N ALA A 94 47.80 -30.15 -5.15
CA ALA A 94 47.68 -30.33 -3.70
C ALA A 94 48.28 -29.15 -2.90
N LEU A 95 49.29 -28.49 -3.47
CA LEU A 95 49.88 -27.26 -2.94
C LEU A 95 48.92 -26.07 -2.95
N ASP A 96 48.14 -25.86 -4.00
CA ASP A 96 47.17 -24.75 -4.10
C ASP A 96 46.09 -24.90 -3.02
N LYS A 97 45.60 -26.14 -2.82
CA LYS A 97 44.63 -26.45 -1.75
C LYS A 97 45.22 -26.25 -0.36
N ALA A 98 46.48 -26.62 -0.16
CA ALA A 98 47.17 -26.37 1.10
C ALA A 98 47.33 -24.87 1.35
N VAL A 99 47.68 -24.08 0.32
CA VAL A 99 47.77 -22.61 0.40
C VAL A 99 46.42 -22.01 0.77
N HIS A 100 45.33 -22.38 0.09
CA HIS A 100 43.99 -21.90 0.41
C HIS A 100 43.54 -22.27 1.84
N LEU A 101 43.92 -23.46 2.33
CA LEU A 101 43.62 -23.90 3.69
C LEU A 101 44.46 -23.19 4.76
N PHE A 102 45.77 -23.03 4.55
CA PHE A 102 46.68 -22.38 5.50
C PHE A 102 46.51 -20.87 5.55
N PHE A 103 46.27 -20.23 4.40
CA PHE A 103 46.06 -18.78 4.30
C PHE A 103 44.59 -18.36 4.39
N LEU A 104 43.67 -19.33 4.55
CA LEU A 104 42.24 -19.08 4.77
C LEU A 104 41.64 -18.07 3.78
N THR A 105 42.05 -18.14 2.52
CA THR A 105 41.72 -17.13 1.51
C THR A 105 40.21 -17.03 1.27
N GLU A 106 39.48 -18.14 1.43
CA GLU A 106 38.02 -18.17 1.37
C GLU A 106 37.37 -17.37 2.51
N ILE A 107 37.96 -17.40 3.72
CA ILE A 107 37.48 -16.58 4.84
C ILE A 107 37.74 -15.11 4.57
N MET A 108 38.91 -14.76 4.02
CA MET A 108 39.24 -13.38 3.66
C MET A 108 38.33 -12.84 2.55
N ARG A 109 37.99 -13.67 1.57
CA ARG A 109 37.01 -13.33 0.53
C ARG A 109 35.62 -13.08 1.12
N GLY A 110 35.18 -13.92 2.05
CA GLY A 110 33.93 -13.72 2.78
C GLY A 110 33.93 -12.44 3.63
N MET A 111 35.04 -12.18 4.33
CA MET A 111 35.23 -10.99 5.15
C MET A 111 35.18 -9.71 4.31
N TRP A 112 35.74 -9.72 3.11
CA TRP A 112 35.69 -8.57 2.19
C TRP A 112 34.25 -8.18 1.82
N ILE A 113 33.39 -9.16 1.54
CA ILE A 113 31.97 -8.92 1.23
C ILE A 113 31.24 -8.31 2.44
N VAL A 114 31.56 -8.77 3.65
CA VAL A 114 31.00 -8.22 4.89
C VAL A 114 31.43 -6.77 5.10
N ILE A 115 32.72 -6.47 4.87
CA ILE A 115 33.25 -5.10 4.96
C ILE A 115 32.56 -4.20 3.92
N GLU A 116 32.35 -4.68 2.70
CA GLU A 116 31.64 -3.93 1.66
C GLU A 116 30.18 -3.63 2.08
N ASN A 117 29.49 -4.61 2.68
CA ASN A 117 28.14 -4.41 3.21
C ASN A 117 28.09 -3.48 4.43
N PHE A 118 29.14 -3.47 5.26
CA PHE A 118 29.22 -2.59 6.43
C PHE A 118 29.25 -1.10 6.05
N PHE A 119 29.84 -0.76 4.90
CA PHE A 119 29.90 0.62 4.40
C PHE A 119 28.68 1.03 3.55
N ARG A 120 27.74 0.12 3.27
CA ARG A 120 26.48 0.48 2.61
C ARG A 120 25.54 1.16 3.61
N PRO A 121 24.74 2.17 3.20
CA PRO A 121 23.72 2.73 4.07
C PRO A 121 22.68 1.65 4.44
N PRO A 122 22.17 1.64 5.68
CA PRO A 122 21.18 0.66 6.10
C PRO A 122 19.82 0.90 5.40
N TYR A 123 19.10 -0.18 5.10
CA TYR A 123 17.74 -0.13 4.53
C TYR A 123 16.64 0.07 5.58
N THR A 124 17.00 0.30 6.84
CA THR A 124 16.06 0.41 7.96
C THR A 124 15.27 1.71 7.88
N ILE A 125 13.93 1.61 7.85
CA ILE A 125 13.03 2.75 8.05
C ILE A 125 12.80 2.99 9.55
N MET A 126 12.59 4.25 9.93
CA MET A 126 12.37 4.62 11.33
C MET A 126 10.89 4.50 11.71
N TYR A 127 10.41 3.27 11.84
CA TYR A 127 9.07 3.01 12.40
C TYR A 127 9.03 3.46 13.87
N PRO A 128 8.02 4.23 14.35
CA PRO A 128 6.72 4.53 13.74
C PRO A 128 6.62 5.87 12.99
N PHE A 129 7.70 6.66 12.90
CA PHE A 129 7.67 7.99 12.26
C PHE A 129 7.60 7.92 10.74
N GLU A 130 8.22 6.88 10.16
CA GLU A 130 8.19 6.57 8.74
C GLU A 130 7.55 5.19 8.55
N LYS A 131 6.53 5.13 7.70
CA LYS A 131 5.83 3.88 7.34
C LYS A 131 6.18 3.48 5.92
N GLY A 132 6.15 2.17 5.66
CA GLY A 132 6.34 1.65 4.30
C GLY A 132 5.23 2.14 3.34
N PRO A 133 5.52 2.30 2.05
CA PRO A 133 4.51 2.68 1.07
C PRO A 133 3.47 1.55 0.91
N LEU A 134 2.20 1.90 0.98
CA LEU A 134 1.06 0.99 0.81
C LEU A 134 0.42 1.20 -0.56
N SER A 135 -0.02 0.13 -1.20
CA SER A 135 -0.80 0.22 -2.45
C SER A 135 -2.28 0.50 -2.14
N PRO A 136 -3.05 1.10 -3.06
CA PRO A 136 -4.50 1.30 -2.89
C PRO A 136 -5.29 0.00 -2.73
N ARG A 137 -4.70 -1.15 -3.09
CA ARG A 137 -5.30 -2.49 -3.00
C ARG A 137 -4.91 -3.25 -1.74
N PHE A 138 -4.26 -2.58 -0.79
CA PHE A 138 -3.89 -3.21 0.46
C PHE A 138 -5.14 -3.66 1.23
N ARG A 139 -5.01 -4.80 1.90
CA ARG A 139 -6.08 -5.47 2.64
C ARG A 139 -5.76 -5.46 4.13
N GLY A 140 -6.55 -4.72 4.90
CA GLY A 140 -6.37 -4.53 6.34
C GLY A 140 -7.68 -4.70 7.12
N GLU A 141 -7.91 -3.83 8.09
CA GLU A 141 -9.08 -3.88 8.96
C GLU A 141 -10.39 -3.77 8.17
N HIS A 142 -11.41 -4.54 8.53
CA HIS A 142 -12.69 -4.50 7.84
C HIS A 142 -13.53 -3.30 8.30
N ALA A 143 -14.29 -2.73 7.38
CA ALA A 143 -15.19 -1.62 7.63
C ALA A 143 -16.50 -1.78 6.86
N LEU A 144 -17.60 -1.38 7.50
CA LEU A 144 -18.91 -1.25 6.85
C LEU A 144 -19.12 0.21 6.44
N ARG A 145 -19.42 0.43 5.16
CA ARG A 145 -19.60 1.77 4.60
C ARG A 145 -21.06 2.21 4.59
N ARG A 146 -21.24 3.53 4.49
CA ARG A 146 -22.52 4.20 4.30
C ARG A 146 -22.62 4.78 2.89
N TYR A 147 -23.85 4.99 2.44
CA TYR A 147 -24.13 5.85 1.29
C TYR A 147 -23.84 7.31 1.64
N PRO A 148 -23.66 8.19 0.63
CA PRO A 148 -23.53 9.64 0.87
C PRO A 148 -24.73 10.26 1.61
N SER A 149 -25.89 9.59 1.61
CA SER A 149 -27.07 9.98 2.39
C SER A 149 -26.98 9.64 3.88
N GLY A 150 -25.93 8.92 4.32
CA GLY A 150 -25.75 8.45 5.70
C GLY A 150 -26.35 7.07 6.00
N GLU A 151 -27.13 6.52 5.08
CA GLU A 151 -27.74 5.20 5.22
C GLU A 151 -26.70 4.08 5.04
N GLU A 152 -26.81 2.97 5.78
CA GLU A 152 -25.90 1.84 5.62
C GLU A 152 -26.03 1.17 4.24
N ARG A 153 -24.91 0.77 3.64
CA ARG A 153 -24.92 0.10 2.32
C ARG A 153 -25.42 -1.34 2.37
N CYS A 154 -25.24 -2.02 3.50
CA CYS A 154 -25.54 -3.45 3.63
C CYS A 154 -27.05 -3.75 3.48
N ILE A 155 -27.39 -4.59 2.51
CA ILE A 155 -28.77 -5.06 2.24
C ILE A 155 -29.02 -6.49 2.76
N ALA A 156 -28.17 -6.96 3.68
CA ALA A 156 -28.24 -8.28 4.30
C ALA A 156 -28.32 -9.47 3.31
N CYS A 157 -27.66 -9.38 2.14
CA CYS A 157 -27.73 -10.38 1.08
C CYS A 157 -27.10 -11.75 1.44
N LYS A 158 -26.27 -11.80 2.50
CA LYS A 158 -25.55 -12.99 2.98
C LYS A 158 -24.54 -13.62 2.00
N LEU A 159 -24.23 -12.96 0.88
CA LEU A 159 -23.19 -13.43 -0.05
C LEU A 159 -21.80 -13.47 0.61
N CYS A 160 -21.47 -12.45 1.42
CA CYS A 160 -20.18 -12.37 2.11
C CYS A 160 -19.97 -13.51 3.11
N GLU A 161 -21.05 -13.99 3.75
CA GLU A 161 -21.03 -15.14 4.66
C GLU A 161 -20.81 -16.43 3.88
N ALA A 162 -21.48 -16.60 2.73
CA ALA A 162 -21.35 -17.77 1.88
C ALA A 162 -19.96 -17.91 1.24
N ILE A 163 -19.34 -16.80 0.83
CA ILE A 163 -18.02 -16.83 0.15
C ILE A 163 -16.84 -16.93 1.12
N CYS A 164 -17.04 -16.65 2.41
CA CYS A 164 -15.96 -16.60 3.38
C CYS A 164 -15.32 -18.00 3.56
N PRO A 165 -14.06 -18.21 3.16
CA PRO A 165 -13.44 -19.53 3.19
C PRO A 165 -13.25 -20.06 4.61
N ALA A 166 -13.06 -19.15 5.58
CA ALA A 166 -12.88 -19.47 6.99
C ALA A 166 -14.18 -19.38 7.82
N GLN A 167 -15.31 -19.08 7.19
CA GLN A 167 -16.61 -18.91 7.86
C GLN A 167 -16.51 -18.01 9.12
N ALA A 168 -15.84 -16.86 8.95
CA ALA A 168 -15.59 -15.90 10.03
C ALA A 168 -16.77 -14.95 10.28
N ILE A 169 -17.68 -14.82 9.32
CA ILE A 169 -18.78 -13.85 9.31
C ILE A 169 -20.08 -14.56 9.72
N THR A 170 -20.89 -13.93 10.56
CA THR A 170 -22.25 -14.39 10.91
C THR A 170 -23.25 -13.25 10.71
N ILE A 171 -24.30 -13.50 9.91
CA ILE A 171 -25.27 -12.46 9.52
C ILE A 171 -26.70 -12.89 9.83
N GLU A 172 -27.39 -12.07 10.62
CA GLU A 172 -28.83 -12.16 10.87
C GLU A 172 -29.54 -10.95 10.27
N SER A 173 -30.71 -11.18 9.67
CA SER A 173 -31.44 -10.15 8.92
C SER A 173 -32.88 -10.08 9.35
N GLU A 174 -33.37 -8.86 9.64
CA GLU A 174 -34.75 -8.59 9.97
C GLU A 174 -35.27 -7.40 9.13
N PRO A 175 -36.59 -7.35 8.84
CA PRO A 175 -37.19 -6.19 8.22
C PRO A 175 -37.19 -5.00 9.20
N ARG A 176 -36.70 -3.85 8.75
CA ARG A 176 -36.83 -2.56 9.47
C ARG A 176 -38.27 -2.06 9.38
N LEU A 177 -38.62 -1.09 10.23
CA LEU A 177 -39.91 -0.37 10.20
C LEU A 177 -40.26 0.21 8.81
N ASP A 178 -39.23 0.59 8.04
CA ASP A 178 -39.38 1.16 6.69
C ASP A 178 -39.61 0.08 5.60
N GLY A 179 -39.71 -1.20 5.99
CA GLY A 179 -39.82 -2.34 5.07
C GLY A 179 -38.52 -2.72 4.36
N SER A 180 -37.43 -1.96 4.56
CA SER A 180 -36.11 -2.30 4.06
C SER A 180 -35.50 -3.46 4.86
N ARG A 181 -34.79 -4.36 4.17
CA ARG A 181 -34.14 -5.51 4.81
C ARG A 181 -32.73 -5.13 5.26
N ARG A 182 -32.48 -5.20 6.57
CA ARG A 182 -31.20 -4.80 7.18
C ARG A 182 -30.66 -5.88 8.10
N THR A 183 -29.39 -5.74 8.47
CA THR A 183 -28.75 -6.67 9.40
C THR A 183 -29.01 -6.24 10.83
N THR A 184 -29.50 -7.15 11.67
CA THR A 184 -29.55 -6.93 13.13
C THR A 184 -28.21 -7.27 13.75
N LYS A 185 -27.63 -8.38 13.29
CA LYS A 185 -26.33 -8.88 13.71
C LYS A 185 -25.43 -9.04 12.48
N TYR A 186 -24.23 -8.47 12.57
CA TYR A 186 -23.20 -8.60 11.57
C TYR A 186 -21.89 -8.68 12.33
N ASP A 187 -21.48 -9.91 12.63
CA ASP A 187 -20.31 -10.15 13.46
C ASP A 187 -19.21 -10.79 12.61
N ILE A 188 -17.98 -10.30 12.79
CA ILE A 188 -16.78 -10.85 12.17
C ILE A 188 -15.81 -11.22 13.28
N ASP A 189 -15.39 -12.48 13.27
CA ASP A 189 -14.27 -12.93 14.11
C ASP A 189 -12.94 -12.70 13.37
N MET A 190 -12.19 -11.68 13.79
CA MET A 190 -10.88 -11.37 13.20
C MET A 190 -9.82 -12.45 13.50
N THR A 191 -10.06 -13.33 14.47
CA THR A 191 -9.15 -14.46 14.73
C THR A 191 -9.32 -15.61 13.72
N LYS A 192 -10.51 -15.72 13.12
CA LYS A 192 -10.77 -16.67 12.02
C LYS A 192 -10.52 -16.06 10.64
N CYS A 193 -10.65 -14.75 10.50
CA CYS A 193 -10.49 -14.08 9.22
C CYS A 193 -9.04 -14.21 8.70
N ILE A 194 -8.90 -14.57 7.43
CA ILE A 194 -7.60 -14.71 6.75
C ILE A 194 -7.25 -13.52 5.83
N TYR A 195 -8.04 -12.43 5.88
CA TYR A 195 -7.82 -11.20 5.09
C TYR A 195 -7.65 -11.43 3.58
N CYS A 196 -8.51 -12.30 3.03
CA CYS A 196 -8.45 -12.71 1.62
C CYS A 196 -9.08 -11.68 0.65
N GLY A 197 -9.91 -10.74 1.12
CA GLY A 197 -10.61 -9.78 0.24
C GLY A 197 -11.85 -10.29 -0.48
N PHE A 198 -12.20 -11.59 -0.40
CA PHE A 198 -13.39 -12.12 -1.10
C PHE A 198 -14.70 -11.46 -0.67
N CYS A 199 -14.79 -11.00 0.58
CA CYS A 199 -15.99 -10.31 1.06
C CYS A 199 -16.19 -8.95 0.36
N GLN A 200 -15.11 -8.26 -0.02
CA GLN A 200 -15.15 -6.99 -0.72
C GLN A 200 -15.57 -7.16 -2.18
N GLU A 201 -15.07 -8.18 -2.86
CA GLU A 201 -15.40 -8.47 -4.26
C GLU A 201 -16.79 -9.09 -4.42
N ALA A 202 -17.22 -9.92 -3.47
CA ALA A 202 -18.53 -10.58 -3.53
C ALA A 202 -19.70 -9.65 -3.15
N CYS A 203 -19.43 -8.47 -2.59
CA CYS A 203 -20.48 -7.58 -2.14
C CYS A 203 -21.12 -6.83 -3.34
N PRO A 204 -22.41 -7.03 -3.64
CA PRO A 204 -23.03 -6.40 -4.82
C PRO A 204 -23.23 -4.88 -4.69
N VAL A 205 -23.03 -4.33 -3.49
CA VAL A 205 -23.30 -2.92 -3.14
C VAL A 205 -22.10 -2.24 -2.46
N ASP A 206 -20.93 -2.89 -2.48
CA ASP A 206 -19.70 -2.45 -1.80
C ASP A 206 -19.93 -2.03 -0.32
N ALA A 207 -20.70 -2.84 0.41
CA ALA A 207 -21.03 -2.55 1.80
C ALA A 207 -19.89 -2.84 2.77
N ILE A 208 -19.22 -3.97 2.60
CA ILE A 208 -18.03 -4.34 3.38
C ILE A 208 -16.79 -4.12 2.51
N VAL A 209 -15.79 -3.50 3.10
CA VAL A 209 -14.50 -3.26 2.46
C VAL A 209 -13.38 -3.50 3.46
N GLU A 210 -12.21 -3.86 2.94
CA GLU A 210 -10.98 -3.90 3.72
C GLU A 210 -10.27 -2.54 3.59
N THR A 211 -9.85 -1.98 4.72
CA THR A 211 -9.21 -0.67 4.83
C THR A 211 -7.69 -0.79 4.78
N GLN A 212 -6.99 0.35 4.75
CA GLN A 212 -5.53 0.38 4.85
C GLN A 212 -5.01 0.29 6.29
N ASN A 213 -5.90 0.26 7.29
CA ASN A 213 -5.47 0.14 8.67
C ASN A 213 -4.96 -1.27 8.97
N GLN A 214 -3.68 -1.38 9.33
CA GLN A 214 -3.02 -2.63 9.73
C GLN A 214 -2.67 -2.67 11.22
N GLU A 215 -2.74 -1.52 11.90
CA GLU A 215 -2.24 -1.33 13.27
C GLU A 215 -3.40 -1.38 14.29
N PHE A 216 -4.05 -2.54 14.39
CA PHE A 216 -5.17 -2.77 15.31
C PHE A 216 -4.94 -3.96 16.24
N SER A 217 -3.68 -4.21 16.62
CA SER A 217 -3.36 -5.21 17.65
C SER A 217 -4.04 -4.85 18.97
N THR A 218 -4.75 -5.80 19.56
CA THR A 218 -5.44 -5.66 20.84
C THR A 218 -4.83 -6.57 21.89
N GLU A 219 -5.03 -6.22 23.16
CA GLU A 219 -4.48 -7.00 24.30
C GLU A 219 -5.35 -8.23 24.61
N THR A 220 -6.65 -8.13 24.37
CA THR A 220 -7.62 -9.20 24.65
C THR A 220 -8.16 -9.82 23.36
N ARG A 221 -8.63 -11.07 23.45
CA ARG A 221 -9.21 -11.79 22.31
C ARG A 221 -10.62 -11.28 21.99
N GLU A 222 -11.36 -10.90 23.01
CA GLU A 222 -12.74 -10.44 22.93
C GLU A 222 -12.84 -9.16 22.09
N GLU A 223 -11.81 -8.30 22.12
CA GLU A 223 -11.75 -7.11 21.29
C GLU A 223 -11.65 -7.41 19.78
N LEU A 224 -11.13 -8.59 19.39
CA LEU A 224 -11.03 -9.05 18.00
C LEU A 224 -12.33 -9.67 17.46
N LEU A 225 -13.33 -9.84 18.32
CA LEU A 225 -14.68 -10.20 17.91
C LEU A 225 -15.44 -8.92 17.61
N TYR A 226 -15.56 -8.60 16.32
CA TYR A 226 -16.12 -7.34 15.88
C TYR A 226 -17.62 -7.46 15.69
N ASN A 227 -18.37 -6.61 16.39
CA ASN A 227 -19.80 -6.42 16.17
C ASN A 227 -20.06 -5.44 15.02
N LYS A 228 -21.30 -5.42 14.53
CA LYS A 228 -21.77 -4.50 13.49
C LYS A 228 -21.41 -3.03 13.78
N GLU A 229 -21.59 -2.60 15.02
CA GLU A 229 -21.35 -1.22 15.45
C GLU A 229 -19.87 -0.83 15.34
N LYS A 230 -18.96 -1.73 15.71
CA LYS A 230 -17.51 -1.50 15.59
C LYS A 230 -17.10 -1.38 14.13
N LEU A 231 -17.65 -2.22 13.26
CA LEU A 231 -17.38 -2.18 11.81
C LEU A 231 -17.91 -0.90 11.16
N LEU A 232 -19.07 -0.39 11.59
CA LEU A 232 -19.59 0.90 11.14
C LEU A 232 -18.72 2.05 11.65
N ALA A 233 -18.29 2.02 12.92
CA ALA A 233 -17.38 3.02 13.47
C ALA A 233 -16.01 3.04 12.77
N ASN A 234 -15.55 1.89 12.26
CA ASN A 234 -14.35 1.81 11.41
C ASN A 234 -14.59 2.47 10.05
N GLY A 235 -15.74 2.19 9.43
CA GLY A 235 -16.16 2.84 8.18
C GLY A 235 -16.27 4.35 8.32
N ASP A 236 -16.94 4.84 9.35
CA ASP A 236 -17.12 6.26 9.59
C ASP A 236 -15.76 6.99 9.80
N ARG A 237 -14.77 6.33 10.40
CA ARG A 237 -13.41 6.88 10.57
C ARG A 237 -12.59 6.88 9.26
N ALA A 238 -12.70 5.82 8.47
CA ALA A 238 -11.85 5.59 7.30
C ALA A 238 -12.52 5.89 5.94
N GLU A 239 -13.78 6.35 5.91
CA GLU A 239 -14.57 6.50 4.67
C GLU A 239 -13.87 7.37 3.61
N ALA A 240 -13.20 8.45 4.01
CA ALA A 240 -12.48 9.33 3.08
C ALA A 240 -11.32 8.61 2.37
N GLU A 241 -10.55 7.82 3.12
CA GLU A 241 -9.42 7.04 2.60
C GLU A 241 -9.92 5.88 1.73
N ILE A 242 -10.91 5.14 2.24
CA ILE A 242 -11.57 4.06 1.51
C ILE A 242 -12.13 4.56 0.17
N ALA A 243 -12.84 5.69 0.16
CA ALA A 243 -13.41 6.26 -1.06
C ALA A 243 -12.34 6.64 -2.08
N ALA A 244 -11.21 7.21 -1.63
CA ALA A 244 -10.09 7.53 -2.51
C ALA A 244 -9.46 6.26 -3.11
N ASN A 245 -9.28 5.21 -2.31
CA ASN A 245 -8.73 3.94 -2.76
C ASN A 245 -9.63 3.21 -3.75
N LEU A 246 -10.95 3.15 -3.48
CA LEU A 246 -11.90 2.57 -4.44
C LEU A 246 -11.94 3.39 -5.74
N HIS A 247 -11.87 4.72 -5.66
CA HIS A 247 -11.79 5.56 -6.86
C HIS A 247 -10.49 5.30 -7.65
N ALA A 248 -9.38 4.94 -7.01
CA ALA A 248 -8.16 4.53 -7.73
C ALA A 248 -8.28 3.13 -8.35
N ASP A 249 -9.03 2.22 -7.71
CA ASP A 249 -9.09 0.80 -8.09
C ASP A 249 -10.26 0.41 -9.03
N HIS A 250 -11.32 1.23 -9.11
CA HIS A 250 -12.60 0.85 -9.76
C HIS A 250 -12.50 0.37 -11.21
N VAL A 251 -11.44 0.71 -11.95
CA VAL A 251 -11.24 0.29 -13.35
C VAL A 251 -10.87 -1.19 -13.47
N TYR A 252 -10.33 -1.78 -12.41
CA TYR A 252 -9.77 -3.15 -12.41
C TYR A 252 -10.68 -4.18 -11.72
N ARG A 253 -11.90 -3.77 -11.34
CA ARG A 253 -12.95 -4.62 -10.78
C ARG A 253 -14.05 -4.85 -11.81
#